data_AF-A0A933BNJ9-F1
#
_entry.id   AF-A0A933BNJ9-F1
#
_cell.length_a   1.000
_cell.length_b   1.000
_cell.length_c   1.000
_cell.angle_alpha   90.00
_cell.angle_beta   90.00
_cell.angle_gamma   90.00
#
_symmetry.space_group_name_H-M   'P 1'
#
loop_
_entity.id
_entity.type
_entity.pdbx_description
1 polymer ?
#
loop_
_entity_poly.entity_id
_entity_poly.type
_entity_poly.pdbx_seq_one_letter_code
_entity_poly.pdbx_strand_id
1 'polypeptide(L)'
;SDEALGEKIVADLEKLFPGSRSKVHGMRILRWGHAMPINFPGYLTQVRPRVAKPLGRIFFAGVDTDMPSIEGAIVSGARAADEAVRFLGRPISN
;
A
#
# COMPACT_ATOMS: atom_id res chain seq x y z
N SER A 1 11.27 20.62 -11.31
CA SER A 1 11.85 20.45 -9.97
C SER A 1 10.74 20.39 -8.94
N ASP A 2 11.06 20.24 -7.65
CA ASP A 2 10.07 20.25 -6.56
C ASP A 2 9.42 21.62 -6.43
N GLU A 3 10.18 22.70 -6.63
CA GLU A 3 9.67 24.07 -6.57
C GLU A 3 8.59 24.32 -7.63
N ALA A 4 8.84 23.93 -8.89
CA ALA A 4 7.88 24.10 -9.97
C ALA A 4 6.59 23.28 -9.78
N LEU A 5 6.72 22.04 -9.29
CA LEU A 5 5.56 21.22 -8.95
C LEU A 5 4.79 21.84 -7.77
N GLY A 6 5.54 22.39 -6.84
CA GLY A 6 5.01 23.07 -5.68
C GLY A 6 4.14 24.28 -6.02
N GLU A 7 4.64 25.18 -6.85
CA GLU A 7 3.87 26.34 -7.31
C GLU A 7 2.59 25.93 -8.03
N LYS A 8 2.63 24.85 -8.82
CA LYS A 8 1.43 24.30 -9.46
C LYS A 8 0.40 23.85 -8.42
N ILE A 9 0.81 23.10 -7.40
CA ILE A 9 -0.09 22.62 -6.34
C ILE A 9 -0.72 23.80 -5.59
N VAL A 10 0.07 24.81 -5.21
CA VAL A 10 -0.43 26.01 -4.51
C VAL A 10 -1.40 26.81 -5.40
N ALA A 11 -1.09 26.95 -6.70
CA ALA A 11 -1.99 27.62 -7.64
C ALA A 11 -3.32 26.87 -7.82
N ASP A 12 -3.30 25.54 -7.85
CA ASP A 12 -4.53 24.74 -7.92
C ASP A 12 -5.33 24.80 -6.59
N LEU A 13 -4.65 24.84 -5.45
CA LEU A 13 -5.29 25.02 -4.14
C LEU A 13 -5.98 26.38 -4.03
N GLU A 14 -5.35 27.45 -4.51
CA GLU A 14 -5.91 28.81 -4.49
C GLU A 14 -7.23 28.92 -5.28
N LYS A 15 -7.37 28.16 -6.37
CA LYS A 15 -8.62 28.10 -7.16
C LYS A 15 -9.78 27.49 -6.36
N LEU A 16 -9.49 26.48 -5.54
CA LEU A 16 -10.49 25.80 -4.72
C LEU A 16 -10.75 26.54 -3.41
N PHE A 17 -9.72 27.20 -2.86
CA PHE A 17 -9.75 27.89 -1.58
C PHE A 17 -9.01 29.24 -1.68
N PRO A 18 -9.69 30.32 -2.07
CA PRO A 18 -9.09 31.64 -2.16
C PRO A 18 -8.45 32.09 -0.84
N GLY A 19 -7.24 32.64 -0.92
CA GLY A 19 -6.40 33.04 0.21
C GLY A 19 -5.52 31.93 0.78
N SER A 20 -5.67 30.68 0.34
CA SER A 20 -4.90 29.53 0.84
C SER A 20 -3.40 29.66 0.56
N ARG A 21 -2.99 30.32 -0.54
CA ARG A 21 -1.56 30.58 -0.84
C ARG A 21 -0.85 31.26 0.33
N SER A 22 -1.50 32.23 0.97
CA SER A 22 -0.92 32.96 2.12
C SER A 22 -0.76 32.12 3.38
N LYS A 23 -1.35 30.91 3.41
CA LYS A 23 -1.36 29.99 4.56
C LYS A 23 -0.37 28.83 4.40
N VAL A 24 0.26 28.68 3.24
CA VAL A 24 1.25 27.62 3.00
C VAL A 24 2.61 28.08 3.52
N HIS A 25 3.09 27.47 4.60
CA HIS A 25 4.39 27.80 5.20
C HIS A 25 5.56 26.93 4.70
N GLY A 26 5.26 25.80 4.07
CA GLY A 26 6.26 24.87 3.57
C GLY A 26 5.62 23.67 2.89
N MET A 27 6.41 22.97 2.09
CA MET A 27 5.96 21.83 1.32
C MET A 27 7.06 20.80 1.21
N ARG A 28 6.67 19.53 1.37
CA ARG A 28 7.55 18.38 1.20
C ARG A 28 6.93 17.49 0.14
N ILE A 29 7.62 17.32 -0.97
CA ILE A 29 7.19 16.45 -2.05
C ILE A 29 7.89 15.12 -1.90
N LEU A 30 7.10 14.05 -1.81
CA LEU A 30 7.58 12.67 -1.78
C LEU A 30 7.06 11.97 -3.03
N ARG A 31 7.94 11.23 -3.70
CA ARG A 31 7.59 10.45 -4.89
C ARG A 31 7.85 8.99 -4.63
N TRP A 32 6.82 8.18 -4.83
CA TRP A 32 6.88 6.74 -4.72
C TRP A 32 6.70 6.16 -6.11
N GLY A 33 7.70 5.41 -6.61
CA GLY A 33 7.61 4.81 -7.96
C GLY A 33 6.49 3.78 -8.07
N HIS A 34 6.32 2.96 -7.03
CA HIS A 34 5.28 1.94 -6.92
C HIS A 34 4.66 2.01 -5.53
N ALA A 35 3.86 3.05 -5.28
CA ALA A 35 3.33 3.34 -3.95
C ALA A 35 2.27 2.34 -3.47
N MET A 36 1.50 1.80 -4.40
CA MET A 36 0.30 1.02 -4.11
C MET A 36 -0.02 0.11 -5.29
N PRO A 37 -0.43 -1.15 -5.06
CA PRO A 37 -0.89 -2.00 -6.16
C PRO A 37 -2.16 -1.44 -6.76
N ILE A 38 -2.20 -1.42 -8.09
CA ILE A 38 -3.37 -1.01 -8.86
C ILE A 38 -4.14 -2.28 -9.22
N ASN A 39 -5.30 -2.45 -8.58
CA ASN A 39 -6.18 -3.56 -8.90
C ASN A 39 -6.83 -3.34 -10.28
N PHE A 40 -6.56 -4.24 -11.21
CA PHE A 40 -7.18 -4.29 -12.53
C PHE A 40 -8.22 -5.42 -12.59
N PRO A 41 -9.12 -5.44 -13.61
CA PRO A 41 -10.09 -6.53 -13.75
C PRO A 41 -9.43 -7.91 -13.72
N GLY A 42 -9.92 -8.78 -12.84
CA GLY A 42 -9.34 -10.11 -12.60
C GLY A 42 -8.24 -10.17 -11.54
N TYR A 43 -7.78 -9.04 -11.00
CA TYR A 43 -6.75 -9.04 -9.96
C TYR A 43 -7.19 -9.83 -8.72
N LEU A 44 -8.36 -9.51 -8.16
CA LEU A 44 -8.87 -10.15 -6.94
C LEU A 44 -9.17 -11.65 -7.12
N THR A 45 -9.60 -12.05 -8.33
CA THR A 45 -10.07 -13.42 -8.60
C THR A 45 -9.00 -14.33 -9.19
N GLN A 46 -8.01 -13.78 -9.90
CA GLN A 46 -7.00 -14.56 -10.63
C GLN A 46 -5.56 -14.29 -10.16
N VAL A 47 -5.23 -13.05 -9.79
CA VAL A 47 -3.86 -12.67 -9.43
C VAL A 47 -3.63 -12.84 -7.93
N ARG A 48 -4.43 -12.18 -7.10
CA ARG A 48 -4.29 -12.19 -5.65
C ARG A 48 -4.23 -13.59 -5.04
N PRO A 49 -5.09 -14.55 -5.40
CA PRO A 49 -5.01 -15.91 -4.83
C PRO A 49 -3.72 -16.64 -5.20
N ARG A 50 -3.11 -16.31 -6.35
CA ARG A 50 -1.83 -16.89 -6.79
C ARG A 50 -0.65 -16.24 -6.08
N VAL A 51 -0.67 -14.91 -5.93
CA VAL A 51 0.39 -14.15 -5.25
C VAL A 51 0.40 -14.43 -3.74
N ALA A 52 -0.76 -14.66 -3.13
CA ALA A 52 -0.86 -15.04 -1.73
C ALA A 52 -0.40 -16.48 -1.43
N LYS A 53 -0.28 -17.34 -2.46
CA LYS A 53 0.04 -18.76 -2.28
C LYS A 53 1.52 -18.94 -1.88
N PRO A 54 1.82 -19.69 -0.81
CA PRO A 54 3.20 -20.01 -0.43
C PRO A 54 3.98 -20.76 -1.51
N LEU A 55 5.30 -20.53 -1.55
CA LEU A 55 6.25 -21.27 -2.38
C LEU A 55 7.24 -22.05 -1.51
N GLY A 56 6.93 -23.32 -1.25
CA GLY A 56 7.75 -24.17 -0.39
C GLY A 56 7.77 -23.66 1.05
N ARG A 57 8.91 -23.10 1.48
CA ARG A 57 9.12 -22.51 2.82
C ARG A 57 8.98 -20.97 2.83
N ILE A 58 8.51 -20.39 1.72
CA ILE A 58 8.36 -18.94 1.53
C ILE A 58 6.88 -18.59 1.61
N PHE A 59 6.52 -17.69 2.53
CA PHE A 59 5.15 -17.24 2.78
C PHE A 59 5.06 -15.75 2.48
N PHE A 60 4.15 -15.36 1.58
CA PHE A 60 4.05 -13.98 1.09
C PHE A 60 3.05 -13.19 1.93
N ALA A 61 3.47 -11.99 2.34
CA ALA A 61 2.66 -11.00 3.06
C ALA A 61 2.84 -9.61 2.43
N GLY A 62 1.85 -8.74 2.65
CA GLY A 62 1.82 -7.39 2.10
C GLY A 62 0.54 -7.13 1.31
N VAL A 63 0.35 -5.86 0.96
CA VAL A 63 -0.87 -5.34 0.33
C VAL A 63 -1.25 -6.07 -0.98
N ASP A 64 -0.28 -6.55 -1.74
CA ASP A 64 -0.49 -7.30 -2.98
C ASP A 64 -1.13 -8.68 -2.77
N THR A 65 -1.02 -9.22 -1.55
CA THR A 65 -1.58 -10.52 -1.18
C THR A 65 -2.98 -10.41 -0.57
N ASP A 66 -3.45 -9.18 -0.31
CA ASP A 66 -4.80 -8.93 0.20
C ASP A 66 -5.45 -7.68 -0.45
N MET A 67 -5.33 -6.51 0.19
CA MET A 67 -5.86 -5.25 -0.34
C MET A 67 -4.87 -4.10 -0.13
N PRO A 68 -4.91 -3.03 -0.96
CA PRO A 68 -4.06 -1.85 -0.87
C PRO A 68 -4.40 -0.96 0.34
N SER A 69 -4.29 -1.51 1.54
CA SER A 69 -4.53 -0.81 2.80
C SER A 69 -3.63 -1.35 3.91
N ILE A 70 -3.53 -0.60 5.01
CA ILE A 70 -2.80 -1.03 6.19
C ILE A 70 -3.42 -2.29 6.78
N GLU A 71 -4.75 -2.36 6.83
CA GLU A 71 -5.50 -3.52 7.31
C GLU A 71 -5.20 -4.76 6.47
N GLY A 72 -5.15 -4.63 5.14
CA GLY A 72 -4.76 -5.71 4.24
C GLY A 72 -3.32 -6.19 4.47
N ALA A 73 -2.40 -5.27 4.76
CA ALA A 73 -1.03 -5.63 5.12
C ALA A 73 -0.97 -6.39 6.47
N ILE A 74 -1.75 -5.97 7.46
CA ILE A 74 -1.82 -6.64 8.78
C ILE A 74 -2.43 -8.04 8.62
N VAL A 75 -3.59 -8.16 7.97
CA VAL A 75 -4.30 -9.42 7.77
C VAL A 75 -3.44 -10.40 6.97
N SER A 76 -2.80 -9.95 5.89
CA SER A 76 -1.88 -10.80 5.12
C SER A 76 -0.65 -11.24 5.92
N GLY A 77 -0.12 -10.37 6.79
CA GLY A 77 0.98 -10.71 7.70
C GLY A 77 0.59 -11.80 8.70
N ALA A 78 -0.57 -11.64 9.36
CA ALA A 78 -1.10 -12.65 10.28
C ALA A 78 -1.31 -13.99 9.59
N ARG A 79 -1.95 -13.98 8.40
CA ARG A 79 -2.14 -15.18 7.57
C ARG A 79 -0.81 -15.87 7.25
N ALA A 80 0.19 -15.13 6.75
CA ALA A 80 1.49 -15.71 6.39
C ALA A 80 2.23 -16.29 7.59
N ALA A 81 2.11 -15.66 8.77
CA ALA A 81 2.66 -16.19 10.02
C ALA A 81 1.97 -17.51 10.41
N ASP A 82 0.64 -17.58 10.34
CA ASP A 82 -0.11 -18.81 10.61
C ASP A 82 0.26 -19.94 9.66
N GLU A 83 0.39 -19.64 8.36
CA GLU A 83 0.83 -20.60 7.34
C GLU A 83 2.24 -21.14 7.66
N ALA A 84 3.16 -20.27 8.09
CA ALA A 84 4.50 -20.66 8.49
C ALA A 84 4.51 -21.53 9.76
N VAL A 85 3.73 -21.17 10.78
CA VAL A 85 3.58 -21.94 12.02
C VAL A 85 3.04 -23.35 11.72
N ARG A 86 2.00 -23.45 10.89
CA ARG A 86 1.44 -24.73 10.43
C ARG A 86 2.48 -25.56 9.68
N PHE A 87 3.25 -24.93 8.79
CA PHE A 87 4.31 -25.62 8.05
C PHE A 87 5.41 -26.19 8.97
N LEU A 88 5.72 -25.51 10.06
CA LEU A 88 6.68 -25.97 11.07
C LEU A 88 6.11 -27.04 12.03
N GLY A 89 4.82 -27.37 11.94
CA GLY A 89 4.16 -28.29 12.85
C GLY A 89 4.02 -27.76 14.29
N ARG A 90 4.09 -26.43 14.48
CA ARG A 90 3.91 -25.80 15.79
C ARG A 90 2.43 -25.47 16.03
N PRO A 91 1.92 -25.52 17.27
CA PRO A 91 0.59 -25.04 17.59
C PRO A 91 0.49 -23.53 17.34
N ILE A 92 -0.65 -23.08 16.80
CA ILE A 92 -0.94 -21.66 16.60
C ILE A 92 -1.19 -21.04 17.97
N SER A 93 -0.45 -19.98 18.32
CA SER A 93 -0.71 -19.21 19.54
C SER A 93 -1.96 -18.34 19.33
N ASN A 94 -3.01 -18.62 20.10
CA ASN A 94 -4.21 -17.77 20.20
C ASN A 94 -3.93 -16.46 20.93
#